data_AF-A0A958IAZ9-F1
#
_entry.id   AF-A0A958IAZ9-F1
#
_cell.length_a   1.000
_cell.length_b   1.000
_cell.length_c   1.000
_cell.angle_alpha   90.00
_cell.angle_beta   90.00
_cell.angle_gamma   90.00
#
_symmetry.space_group_name_H-M   'P 1'
#
loop_
_entity.id
_entity.type
_entity.pdbx_description
1 polymer ?
#
loop_
_entity_poly.entity_id
_entity_poly.type
_entity_poly.pdbx_seq_one_letter_code
_entity_poly.pdbx_strand_id
1 'polypeptide(L)'
;MDNYVPFVLIPFICWGVLHYLKKKNRLSSLTKRMLFIGITAFFITELGRSFYRPYIYKNAIQDFHIADTIGNSFGTITAIFMILTLSGKGTKADWRLVLLIIVGLLFYEFLNLTGRHSVDVNDLIATVLFGALSSIIYYFLLRKHGNPV
;
A
#
# COMPACT_ATOMS: atom_id res chain seq x y z
N MET A 1 -6.76 2.57 -22.04
CA MET A 1 -7.90 3.28 -21.41
C MET A 1 -8.25 2.54 -20.14
N ASP A 2 -7.75 3.10 -19.04
CA ASP A 2 -8.27 3.11 -17.67
C ASP A 2 -9.08 1.90 -17.18
N ASN A 3 -8.40 0.96 -16.53
CA ASN A 3 -8.99 0.17 -15.45
C ASN A 3 -7.98 0.07 -14.31
N TYR A 4 -7.88 1.17 -13.57
CA TYR A 4 -7.15 1.22 -12.31
C TYR A 4 -7.79 0.24 -11.32
N VAL A 5 -6.95 -0.46 -10.54
CA VAL A 5 -7.31 -1.15 -9.29
C VAL A 5 -8.44 -0.36 -8.62
N PRO A 6 -9.59 -0.99 -8.33
CA PRO A 6 -10.83 -0.25 -8.21
C PRO A 6 -10.69 0.78 -7.08
N PHE A 7 -10.89 2.03 -7.48
CA PHE A 7 -11.28 3.17 -6.63
C PHE A 7 -12.37 2.83 -5.61
N VAL A 8 -13.00 1.66 -5.71
CA VAL A 8 -13.98 1.11 -4.79
C VAL A 8 -13.39 0.83 -3.39
N LEU A 9 -12.15 0.35 -3.24
CA LEU A 9 -11.63 -0.01 -1.91
C LEU A 9 -11.09 1.19 -1.10
N ILE A 10 -10.68 2.27 -1.76
CA ILE A 10 -10.14 3.48 -1.12
C ILE A 10 -11.19 4.16 -0.20
N PRO A 11 -12.45 4.38 -0.63
CA PRO A 11 -13.53 4.87 0.23
C PRO A 11 -13.76 3.99 1.45
N PHE A 12 -13.71 2.66 1.32
CA PHE A 12 -13.91 1.75 2.45
C PHE A 12 -12.73 1.77 3.43
N ILE A 13 -11.50 1.87 2.95
CA ILE A 13 -10.30 2.00 3.78
C ILE A 13 -10.31 3.36 4.52
N CYS A 14 -10.58 4.45 3.80
CA CYS A 14 -10.70 5.79 4.39
C CYS A 14 -11.86 5.87 5.39
N TRP A 15 -13.02 5.32 5.06
CA TRP A 15 -14.18 5.25 5.97
C TRP A 15 -13.87 4.38 7.19
N GLY A 16 -13.25 3.23 7.00
CA GLY A 16 -12.81 2.34 8.08
C GLY A 16 -11.83 3.02 9.03
N VAL A 17 -10.85 3.76 8.49
CA VAL A 17 -9.90 4.55 9.27
C VAL A 17 -10.61 5.68 10.01
N LEU A 18 -11.46 6.47 9.35
CA LEU A 18 -12.21 7.54 10.01
C LEU A 18 -13.11 7.01 11.14
N HIS A 19 -13.78 5.88 10.92
CA HIS A 19 -14.61 5.24 11.94
C HIS A 19 -13.76 4.74 13.12
N TYR A 20 -12.62 4.12 12.85
CA TYR A 20 -11.66 3.70 13.88
C TYR A 20 -11.15 4.88 14.71
N LEU A 21 -10.76 5.97 14.04
CA LEU A 21 -10.29 7.20 14.69
C LEU A 21 -11.37 7.83 15.58
N LYS A 22 -12.64 7.84 15.12
CA LYS A 22 -13.77 8.33 15.92
C LYS A 22 -14.05 7.48 17.15
N LYS A 23 -13.90 6.16 17.06
CA LYS A 23 -14.17 5.23 18.19
C LYS A 23 -13.09 5.28 19.27
N LYS A 24 -11.86 5.67 18.91
CA LYS A 24 -10.70 5.55 19.80
C LYS A 24 -10.31 6.91 20.38
N ASN A 25 -10.54 7.09 21.69
CA ASN A 25 -10.19 8.32 22.41
C ASN A 25 -8.69 8.68 22.37
N ARG A 26 -7.79 7.69 22.24
CA ARG A 26 -6.33 7.94 22.15
C ARG A 26 -5.65 6.92 21.25
N LEU A 27 -4.93 7.41 20.24
CA LEU A 27 -4.05 6.61 19.38
C LEU A 27 -2.67 6.45 20.02
N SER A 28 -2.11 5.25 19.95
CA SER A 28 -0.73 5.00 20.36
C SER A 28 0.25 5.69 19.42
N SER A 29 1.48 5.94 19.88
CA SER A 29 2.50 6.57 19.04
C SER A 29 2.84 5.72 17.81
N LEU A 30 2.83 4.39 17.94
CA LEU A 30 3.01 3.45 16.84
C LEU A 30 1.91 3.59 15.78
N THR A 31 0.64 3.56 16.19
CA THR A 31 -0.50 3.67 15.25
C THR A 31 -0.48 5.01 14.51
N LYS A 32 -0.11 6.11 15.17
CA LYS A 32 0.03 7.42 14.51
C LYS A 32 1.11 7.41 13.43
N ARG A 33 2.25 6.75 13.68
CA ARG A 33 3.35 6.62 12.70
C ARG A 33 2.92 5.76 11.51
N MET A 34 2.27 4.63 11.76
CA MET A 34 1.72 3.77 10.70
C MET A 34 0.73 4.54 9.83
N LEU A 35 -0.21 5.25 10.45
CA LEU A 35 -1.20 6.05 9.74
C LEU A 35 -0.55 7.13 8.87
N PHE A 36 0.43 7.85 9.41
CA PHE A 36 1.16 8.88 8.67
C PHE A 36 1.84 8.30 7.43
N ILE A 37 2.51 7.14 7.55
CA ILE A 37 3.16 6.46 6.42
C ILE A 37 2.12 6.03 5.39
N GLY A 38 1.02 5.40 5.83
CA GLY A 38 -0.06 4.94 4.95
C GLY A 38 -0.70 6.09 4.16
N ILE A 39 -1.03 7.21 4.82
CA ILE A 39 -1.59 8.40 4.16
C ILE A 39 -0.58 9.01 3.18
N THR A 40 0.69 9.11 3.56
CA THR A 40 1.72 9.68 2.68
C THR A 40 1.88 8.83 1.42
N ALA A 41 1.98 7.50 1.57
CA ALA A 41 2.06 6.59 0.44
C ALA A 41 0.81 6.64 -0.45
N PHE A 42 -0.37 6.82 0.15
CA PHE A 42 -1.62 6.99 -0.58
C PHE A 42 -1.55 8.22 -1.50
N PHE A 43 -1.19 9.38 -0.96
CA PHE A 43 -1.06 10.60 -1.77
C PHE A 43 0.01 10.47 -2.85
N ILE A 44 1.15 9.83 -2.58
CA ILE A 44 2.17 9.56 -3.60
C ILE A 44 1.59 8.68 -4.72
N THR A 45 0.79 7.67 -4.37
CA THR A 45 0.14 6.77 -5.34
C THR A 45 -0.84 7.53 -6.22
N GLU A 46 -1.72 8.35 -5.62
CA GLU A 46 -2.73 9.11 -6.36
C GLU A 46 -2.11 10.21 -7.21
N LEU A 47 -1.15 10.98 -6.67
CA LEU A 47 -0.40 11.96 -7.46
C LEU A 47 0.38 11.28 -8.58
N GLY A 48 0.94 10.11 -8.29
CA GLY A 48 1.61 9.23 -9.24
C GLY A 48 0.73 8.85 -10.42
N ARG A 49 -0.50 8.43 -10.15
CA ARG A 49 -1.47 8.00 -11.18
C ARG A 49 -2.09 9.17 -11.92
N SER A 50 -2.48 10.24 -11.23
CA SER A 50 -3.23 11.35 -11.81
C SER A 50 -2.36 12.37 -12.54
N PHE A 51 -1.10 12.54 -12.14
CA PHE A 51 -0.23 13.57 -12.70
C PHE A 51 1.06 13.00 -13.29
N TYR A 52 1.80 12.21 -12.51
CA TYR A 52 3.12 11.72 -12.94
C TYR A 52 3.02 10.79 -14.16
N ARG A 53 2.22 9.73 -14.08
CA ARG A 53 2.05 8.76 -15.17
C ARG A 53 1.57 9.42 -16.48
N PRO A 54 0.49 10.23 -16.49
CA PRO A 54 0.07 10.96 -17.68
C PRO A 54 1.15 11.89 -18.23
N TYR A 55 1.93 12.54 -17.37
CA TYR A 55 3.04 13.39 -17.79
C TYR A 55 4.15 12.59 -18.49
N ILE A 56 4.57 11.45 -17.91
CA ILE A 56 5.58 10.58 -18.50
C ILE A 56 5.14 10.09 -19.89
N TYR A 57 3.91 9.57 -20.00
CA TYR A 57 3.39 9.07 -21.26
C TYR A 57 3.22 10.17 -22.32
N LYS A 58 2.71 11.35 -21.92
CA LYS A 58 2.51 12.49 -22.83
C LYS A 58 3.82 12.99 -23.42
N ASN A 59 4.89 12.97 -22.64
CA ASN A 59 6.20 13.46 -23.05
C ASN A 59 7.13 12.35 -23.57
N ALA A 60 6.64 11.11 -23.70
CA ALA A 60 7.41 9.94 -24.12
C ALA A 60 8.73 9.77 -23.33
N ILE A 61 8.69 10.05 -22.03
CA ILE A 61 9.86 9.95 -21.15
C ILE A 61 10.08 8.47 -20.80
N GLN A 62 11.29 7.98 -21.00
CA GLN A 62 11.67 6.64 -20.56
C GLN A 62 12.04 6.68 -19.07
N ASP A 63 11.13 6.24 -18.20
CA ASP A 63 11.30 6.27 -16.73
C ASP A 63 11.48 4.88 -16.11
N PHE A 64 11.92 3.89 -16.91
CA PHE A 64 12.14 2.51 -16.48
C PHE A 64 10.90 1.84 -15.85
N HIS A 65 9.70 2.15 -16.36
CA HIS A 65 8.41 1.59 -15.90
C HIS A 65 8.00 2.02 -14.48
N ILE A 66 8.59 3.09 -13.94
CA ILE A 66 8.16 3.65 -12.65
C ILE A 66 6.71 4.13 -12.76
N ALA A 67 6.35 4.80 -13.85
CA ALA A 67 5.00 5.26 -14.11
C ALA A 67 4.01 4.09 -14.13
N ASP A 68 4.37 2.97 -14.75
CA ASP A 68 3.52 1.78 -14.86
C ASP A 68 3.31 1.13 -13.49
N THR A 69 4.34 1.10 -12.65
CA THR A 69 4.34 0.39 -11.36
C THR A 69 3.97 1.23 -10.15
N ILE A 70 3.89 2.56 -10.26
CA ILE A 70 3.64 3.48 -9.13
C ILE A 70 2.39 3.10 -8.32
N GLY A 71 1.38 2.55 -9.02
CA GLY A 71 0.16 2.04 -8.43
C GLY A 71 0.37 0.86 -7.49
N ASN A 72 1.22 -0.08 -7.86
CA ASN A 72 1.49 -1.28 -7.07
C ASN A 72 2.61 -1.04 -6.05
N SER A 73 3.60 -0.20 -6.38
CA SER A 73 4.67 0.23 -5.47
C SER A 73 4.13 0.89 -4.20
N PHE A 74 3.71 2.16 -4.30
CA PHE A 74 3.23 2.90 -3.14
C PHE A 74 1.82 2.47 -2.71
N GLY A 75 1.04 1.86 -3.62
CA GLY A 75 -0.22 1.21 -3.26
C GLY A 75 -0.03 0.03 -2.30
N THR A 76 1.02 -0.77 -2.46
CA THR A 76 1.36 -1.85 -1.50
C THR A 76 1.71 -1.29 -0.13
N ILE A 77 2.54 -0.23 -0.07
CA ILE A 77 2.85 0.46 1.20
C ILE A 77 1.56 0.97 1.84
N THR A 78 0.70 1.62 1.05
CA THR A 78 -0.60 2.13 1.51
C THR A 78 -1.45 1.03 2.12
N ALA A 79 -1.65 -0.08 1.39
CA ALA A 79 -2.47 -1.20 1.85
C ALA A 79 -1.95 -1.78 3.17
N ILE A 80 -0.64 -2.05 3.26
CA ILE A 80 -0.01 -2.61 4.45
C ILE A 80 -0.20 -1.68 5.65
N PHE A 81 0.19 -0.41 5.53
CA PHE A 81 0.17 0.50 6.68
C PHE A 81 -1.22 0.95 7.08
N MET A 82 -2.16 1.04 6.15
CA MET A 82 -3.56 1.36 6.49
C MET A 82 -4.23 0.19 7.22
N ILE A 83 -4.02 -1.06 6.77
CA ILE A 83 -4.58 -2.23 7.47
C ILE A 83 -3.89 -2.43 8.83
N LEU A 84 -2.56 -2.25 8.92
CA LEU A 84 -1.86 -2.25 10.21
C LEU A 84 -2.34 -1.16 11.16
N THR A 85 -2.75 0.00 10.64
CA THR A 85 -3.34 1.07 11.48
C THR A 85 -4.66 0.62 12.10
N LEU A 86 -5.48 -0.10 11.35
CA LEU A 86 -6.79 -0.60 11.78
C LEU A 86 -6.69 -1.79 12.73
N SER A 87 -5.81 -2.74 12.41
CA SER A 87 -5.80 -4.08 13.00
C SER A 87 -4.51 -4.43 13.73
N GLY A 88 -3.41 -3.71 13.46
CA GLY A 88 -2.10 -3.98 14.01
C GLY A 88 -2.02 -3.65 15.50
N LYS A 89 -1.33 -4.53 16.24
CA LYS A 89 -1.15 -4.41 17.70
C LYS A 89 0.31 -4.20 18.11
N GLY A 90 1.23 -4.12 17.15
CA GLY A 90 2.66 -4.12 17.37
C GLY A 90 3.21 -5.50 17.78
N THR A 91 2.60 -6.58 17.31
CA THR A 91 2.90 -7.95 17.75
C THR A 91 3.35 -8.84 16.60
N LYS A 92 3.85 -10.05 16.91
CA LYS A 92 4.21 -11.06 15.89
C LYS A 92 3.06 -11.44 14.96
N ALA A 93 1.81 -11.31 15.40
CA ALA A 93 0.65 -11.57 14.55
C ALA A 93 0.55 -10.59 13.37
N ASP A 94 1.09 -9.38 13.51
CA ASP A 94 1.04 -8.37 12.46
C ASP A 94 1.91 -8.75 11.27
N TRP A 95 2.98 -9.53 11.47
CA TRP A 95 3.78 -10.07 10.36
C TRP A 95 2.98 -11.03 9.47
N ARG A 96 2.08 -11.83 10.07
CA ARG A 96 1.16 -12.68 9.29
C ARG A 96 0.20 -11.83 8.47
N LEU A 97 -0.27 -10.72 9.04
CA LEU A 97 -1.12 -9.77 8.33
C LEU A 97 -0.38 -9.11 7.16
N VAL A 98 0.87 -8.66 7.35
CA VAL A 98 1.71 -8.14 6.25
C VAL A 98 1.86 -9.17 5.13
N LEU A 99 2.18 -10.41 5.47
CA LEU A 99 2.33 -11.50 4.50
C LEU A 99 1.01 -11.75 3.73
N LEU A 100 -0.12 -11.83 4.45
CA LEU A 100 -1.43 -12.04 3.84
C LEU A 100 -1.81 -10.92 2.88
N ILE A 101 -1.45 -9.67 3.20
CA ILE A 101 -1.69 -8.52 2.32
C ILE A 101 -0.84 -8.64 1.05
N ILE A 102 0.46 -8.93 1.16
CA ILE A 102 1.35 -9.10 0.00
C ILE A 102 0.84 -10.24 -0.89
N VAL A 103 0.56 -11.41 -0.32
CA VAL A 103 0.03 -12.56 -1.07
C VAL A 103 -1.32 -12.22 -1.69
N GLY A 104 -2.19 -11.50 -0.97
CA GLY A 104 -3.50 -11.06 -1.48
C GLY A 104 -3.37 -10.09 -2.66
N LEU A 105 -2.42 -9.16 -2.62
CA LEU A 105 -2.13 -8.23 -3.72
C LEU A 105 -1.55 -8.94 -4.94
N LEU A 106 -0.60 -9.87 -4.73
CA LEU A 106 -0.08 -10.70 -5.82
C LEU A 106 -1.19 -11.54 -6.45
N PHE A 107 -2.03 -12.18 -5.62
CA PHE A 107 -3.17 -12.97 -6.10
C PHE A 107 -4.18 -12.10 -6.83
N TYR A 108 -4.42 -10.87 -6.37
CA TYR A 108 -5.28 -9.91 -7.08
C TYR A 108 -4.73 -9.59 -8.48
N GLU A 109 -3.42 -9.42 -8.63
CA GLU A 109 -2.78 -9.20 -9.93
C GLU A 109 -2.96 -10.41 -10.86
N PHE A 110 -2.85 -11.63 -10.31
CA PHE A 110 -3.18 -12.85 -11.04
C PHE A 110 -4.67 -12.96 -11.37
N LEU A 111 -5.58 -12.54 -10.49
CA LEU A 111 -7.03 -12.59 -10.75
C LEU A 111 -7.49 -11.55 -11.77
N ASN A 112 -6.80 -10.42 -11.89
CA ASN A 112 -7.07 -9.44 -12.93
C ASN A 112 -6.86 -9.99 -14.37
N LEU A 113 -6.32 -11.22 -14.52
CA LEU A 113 -6.32 -12.00 -15.76
C LEU A 113 -7.71 -12.17 -16.40
N THR A 114 -8.79 -12.27 -15.61
CA THR A 114 -10.15 -12.42 -16.15
C THR A 114 -10.75 -11.11 -16.66
N GLY A 115 -10.08 -9.97 -16.43
CA GLY A 115 -10.66 -8.64 -16.56
C GLY A 115 -10.35 -7.85 -17.83
N ARG A 116 -9.23 -8.09 -18.55
CA ARG A 116 -8.84 -7.56 -19.90
C ARG A 116 -7.32 -7.32 -20.11
N HIS A 117 -6.41 -7.68 -19.19
CA HIS A 117 -4.96 -7.50 -19.34
C HIS A 117 -4.14 -8.72 -18.89
N SER A 118 -2.99 -8.96 -19.54
CA SER A 118 -2.00 -9.96 -19.11
C SER A 118 -1.37 -9.52 -17.78
N VAL A 119 -0.94 -10.49 -16.97
CA VAL A 119 -0.15 -10.22 -15.75
C VAL A 119 1.05 -9.34 -16.10
N ASP A 120 1.13 -8.15 -15.49
CA ASP A 120 2.32 -7.31 -15.62
C ASP A 120 3.36 -7.75 -14.58
N VAL A 121 4.46 -8.31 -15.10
CA VAL A 121 5.57 -8.81 -14.27
C VAL A 121 6.21 -7.67 -13.47
N ASN A 122 6.24 -6.44 -14.01
CA ASN A 122 6.80 -5.29 -13.30
C ASN A 122 5.97 -4.94 -12.07
N ASP A 123 4.65 -5.09 -12.15
CA ASP A 123 3.71 -4.85 -11.07
C ASP A 123 3.80 -5.92 -9.97
N LEU A 124 4.04 -7.17 -10.33
CA LEU A 124 4.38 -8.23 -9.37
C LEU A 124 5.70 -7.95 -8.65
N ILE A 125 6.75 -7.60 -9.41
CA ILE A 125 8.06 -7.24 -8.85
C ILE A 125 7.93 -6.04 -7.91
N ALA A 126 7.18 -5.01 -8.31
CA ALA A 126 6.93 -3.83 -7.50
C ALA A 126 6.23 -4.19 -6.18
N THR A 127 5.22 -5.05 -6.23
CA THR A 127 4.50 -5.53 -5.03
C THR A 127 5.44 -6.26 -4.07
N VAL A 128 6.30 -7.15 -4.57
CA VAL A 128 7.28 -7.87 -3.73
C VAL A 128 8.30 -6.91 -3.12
N LEU A 129 8.90 -6.03 -3.92
CA LEU A 129 9.93 -5.08 -3.47
C LEU A 129 9.37 -4.10 -2.43
N PHE A 130 8.20 -3.50 -2.70
CA PHE A 130 7.59 -2.53 -1.79
C PHE A 130 6.92 -3.20 -0.58
N GLY A 131 6.53 -4.47 -0.69
CA GLY A 131 6.15 -5.31 0.46
C GLY A 131 7.34 -5.60 1.38
N ALA A 132 8.50 -5.94 0.82
CA ALA A 132 9.74 -6.10 1.57
C ALA A 132 10.19 -4.78 2.21
N LEU A 133 10.12 -3.67 1.49
CA LEU A 133 10.39 -2.34 2.04
C LEU A 133 9.45 -2.00 3.20
N SER A 134 8.14 -2.26 3.05
CA SER A 134 7.15 -2.06 4.12
C SER A 134 7.48 -2.89 5.36
N SER A 135 7.91 -4.14 5.15
CA SER A 135 8.37 -5.03 6.22
C SER A 135 9.57 -4.43 6.95
N ILE A 136 10.57 -3.92 6.23
CA ILE A 136 11.75 -3.27 6.81
C ILE A 136 11.34 -2.02 7.62
N ILE A 137 10.49 -1.16 7.06
CA ILE A 137 9.98 0.03 7.75
C ILE A 137 9.25 -0.38 9.03
N TYR A 138 8.42 -1.42 8.96
CA TYR A 138 7.66 -1.90 10.10
C TYR A 138 8.55 -2.47 11.21
N TYR A 139 9.58 -3.23 10.85
CA TYR A 139 10.60 -3.71 11.79
C TYR A 139 11.23 -2.56 12.59
N PHE A 140 11.64 -1.48 11.91
CA PHE A 140 12.22 -0.31 12.57
C PHE A 140 11.23 0.42 13.49
N LEU A 141 9.95 0.48 13.11
CA LEU A 141 8.91 1.05 13.96
C LEU A 141 8.72 0.26 15.26
N LEU A 142 8.71 -1.08 15.18
CA LEU A 142 8.59 -1.95 16.36
C LEU A 142 9.78 -1.82 17.29
N ARG A 143 10.99 -1.86 16.74
CA ARG A 143 12.23 -1.70 17.52
C ARG A 143 12.25 -0.36 18.26
N LYS A 144 11.84 0.72 17.59
CA LYS A 144 11.77 2.06 18.21
C LYS A 144 10.69 2.16 19.30
N HIS A 145 9.63 1.35 19.21
CA HIS A 145 8.55 1.32 20.20
C HIS A 145 8.83 0.34 21.36
N GLY A 146 9.97 -0.37 21.35
CA GLY A 146 10.33 -1.34 22.38
C GLY A 146 9.55 -2.66 22.31
N ASN A 147 8.91 -2.95 21.18
CA ASN A 147 8.18 -4.20 20.99
C ASN A 147 9.15 -5.32 20.59
N PRO A 148 8.97 -6.55 21.10
CA PRO A 148 9.78 -7.69 20.68
C PRO A 148 9.46 -8.02 19.21
N VAL A 149 10.52 -8.15 18.41
CA VAL A 149 10.42 -8.60 17.01
C VAL A 149 10.33 -10.12 16.95
#